data_AF-A0A9W7YWC6-F1
#
_entry.id   AF-A0A9W7YWC6-F1
#
_cell.length_a   1.000
_cell.length_b   1.000
_cell.length_c   1.000
_cell.angle_alpha   90.00
_cell.angle_beta   90.00
_cell.angle_gamma   90.00
#
_symmetry.space_group_name_H-M   'P 1'
#
loop_
_entity.id
_entity.type
_entity.pdbx_description
1 polymer ?
#
loop_
_entity_poly.entity_id
_entity_poly.type
_entity_poly.pdbx_seq_one_letter_code
_entity_poly.pdbx_strand_id
1 'polypeptide(L)'
;FVGDGQSEEGVWWQLELRGTAFLWHQVRCMMAVLFAVGQRLETPDVVDHMMDIQMTNGKPEYEMASDLPLVLADCAFDEKDVKWIRVRSPGRDSTNMVVLDRIVSKTWGELNTQAVIASALLQTVRDTQAPMLCERGSMDINYSLWSECRKQLLEADTQTVRVILGGGAIKQAKKYTPIMQRNRAEPVELRNQAWLERKTANKRARTDE
;
A
#
# COMPACT_ATOMS: atom_id res chain seq x y z
N PHE A 1 -3.75 5.82 -21.62
CA PHE A 1 -3.91 6.08 -20.16
C PHE A 1 -2.61 5.63 -19.52
N VAL A 2 -2.13 6.28 -18.45
CA VAL A 2 -0.93 5.78 -17.74
C VAL A 2 -1.17 4.31 -17.38
N GLY A 3 -0.37 3.40 -17.94
CA GLY A 3 -0.53 1.96 -17.79
C GLY A 3 -1.34 1.22 -18.86
N ASP A 4 -1.56 1.79 -20.05
CA ASP A 4 -1.92 0.96 -21.20
C ASP A 4 -0.77 -0.03 -21.48
N GLY A 5 -1.11 -1.29 -21.79
CA GLY A 5 -0.16 -2.40 -21.91
C GLY A 5 0.87 -2.27 -23.05
N GLN A 6 1.00 -1.09 -23.64
CA GLN A 6 2.01 -0.73 -24.64
C GLN A 6 3.13 0.18 -24.10
N SER A 7 3.04 0.66 -22.85
CA SER A 7 4.09 1.50 -22.26
C SER A 7 5.31 0.69 -21.78
N GLU A 8 6.53 1.18 -22.04
CA GLU A 8 7.79 0.59 -21.55
C GLU A 8 7.89 0.56 -20.01
N GLU A 9 7.04 1.35 -19.32
CA GLU A 9 7.01 1.48 -17.86
C GLU A 9 6.20 0.39 -17.14
N GLY A 10 5.63 -0.57 -17.89
CA GLY A 10 5.01 -1.78 -17.36
C GLY A 10 3.48 -1.80 -17.42
N VAL A 11 2.91 -2.98 -17.15
CA VAL A 11 1.46 -3.21 -17.12
C VAL A 11 0.94 -2.91 -15.72
N TRP A 12 -0.07 -2.05 -15.63
CA TRP A 12 -0.72 -1.68 -14.37
C TRP A 12 -2.05 -2.40 -14.22
N TRP A 13 -2.38 -2.77 -12.99
CA TRP A 13 -3.67 -3.33 -12.63
C TRP A 13 -4.33 -2.42 -11.60
N GLN A 14 -5.64 -2.20 -11.76
CA GLN A 14 -6.45 -1.45 -10.81
C GLN A 14 -7.58 -2.31 -10.26
N LEU A 15 -7.88 -2.14 -8.98
CA LEU A 15 -9.11 -2.64 -8.36
C LEU A 15 -10.02 -1.45 -8.09
N GLU A 16 -11.17 -1.41 -8.75
CA GLU A 16 -12.20 -0.42 -8.48
C GLU A 16 -13.12 -0.91 -7.36
N LEU A 17 -13.24 -0.12 -6.30
CA LEU A 17 -14.12 -0.41 -5.17
C LEU A 17 -15.20 0.68 -5.07
N ARG A 18 -16.46 0.26 -5.12
CA ARG A 18 -17.62 1.12 -4.93
C ARG A 18 -18.36 0.73 -3.66
N GLY A 19 -18.63 1.70 -2.80
CA GLY A 19 -19.35 1.50 -1.55
C GLY A 19 -19.99 2.79 -1.07
N THR A 20 -20.94 2.69 -0.13
CA THR A 20 -21.59 3.86 0.48
C THR A 20 -20.69 4.55 1.49
N ALA A 21 -19.95 3.77 2.27
CA ALA A 21 -18.95 4.24 3.22
C ALA A 21 -17.92 3.14 3.48
N PHE A 22 -16.73 3.54 3.92
CA PHE A 22 -15.67 2.63 4.35
C PHE A 22 -15.23 2.98 5.76
N LEU A 23 -14.95 1.95 6.57
CA LEU A 23 -14.30 2.12 7.87
C LEU A 23 -12.85 2.56 7.68
N TRP A 24 -12.28 3.16 8.73
CA TRP A 24 -10.89 3.57 8.72
C TRP A 24 -9.96 2.38 8.40
N HIS A 25 -9.12 2.58 7.39
CA HIS A 25 -8.22 1.58 6.80
C HIS A 25 -8.86 0.31 6.21
N GLN A 26 -10.18 0.25 6.03
CA GLN A 26 -10.87 -0.95 5.53
C GLN A 26 -10.34 -1.41 4.16
N VAL A 27 -10.23 -0.49 3.19
CA VAL A 27 -9.76 -0.79 1.84
C VAL A 27 -8.33 -1.34 1.86
N ARG A 28 -7.43 -0.70 2.62
CA ARG A 28 -6.04 -1.17 2.76
C ARG A 28 -5.95 -2.54 3.41
N CYS A 29 -6.86 -2.85 4.35
CA CYS A 29 -6.96 -4.18 4.95
C CYS A 29 -7.45 -5.23 3.92
N MET A 30 -8.43 -4.90 3.09
CA MET A 30 -8.91 -5.80 2.01
C MET A 30 -7.78 -6.09 1.02
N MET A 31 -7.07 -5.05 0.56
CA MET A 31 -5.95 -5.19 -0.38
C MET A 31 -4.80 -6.03 0.19
N ALA A 32 -4.51 -5.93 1.49
CA ALA A 32 -3.49 -6.76 2.12
C ALA A 32 -3.80 -8.26 2.01
N VAL A 33 -5.07 -8.66 2.23
CA VAL A 33 -5.50 -10.05 2.11
C VAL A 33 -5.44 -10.49 0.64
N LEU A 34 -5.91 -9.64 -0.29
CA LEU A 34 -5.83 -9.93 -1.72
C LEU A 34 -4.38 -10.10 -2.20
N PHE A 35 -3.44 -9.27 -1.71
CA PHE A 35 -2.03 -9.44 -2.02
C PHE A 35 -1.46 -10.74 -1.44
N ALA A 36 -1.86 -11.15 -0.23
CA ALA A 36 -1.44 -12.43 0.34
C ALA A 36 -1.93 -13.62 -0.49
N VAL A 37 -3.20 -13.59 -0.93
CA VAL A 37 -3.77 -14.62 -1.82
C VAL A 37 -3.10 -14.61 -3.20
N GLY A 38 -2.91 -13.43 -3.81
CA GLY A 38 -2.26 -13.29 -5.12
C GLY A 38 -0.80 -13.76 -5.13
N GLN A 39 -0.11 -13.65 -4.00
CA GLN A 39 1.25 -14.19 -3.79
C GLN A 39 1.27 -15.68 -3.39
N ARG A 40 0.11 -16.34 -3.33
CA ARG A 40 -0.07 -17.75 -2.90
C ARG A 40 0.42 -18.01 -1.47
N LEU A 41 0.43 -16.98 -0.64
CA LEU A 41 0.73 -17.11 0.79
C LEU A 41 -0.51 -17.55 1.59
N GLU A 42 -1.70 -17.30 1.04
CA GLU A 42 -3.00 -17.72 1.59
C GLU A 42 -3.86 -18.33 0.47
N THR A 43 -4.81 -19.19 0.86
CA THR A 43 -5.88 -19.63 -0.06
C THR A 43 -7.02 -18.62 -0.06
N PRO A 44 -7.83 -18.54 -1.13
CA PRO A 44 -9.00 -17.67 -1.18
C PRO A 44 -9.97 -17.88 0.00
N ASP A 45 -10.06 -19.11 0.52
CA ASP A 45 -10.93 -19.49 1.65
C ASP A 45 -10.64 -18.68 2.93
N VAL A 46 -9.45 -18.06 3.04
CA VAL A 46 -9.10 -17.18 4.16
C VAL A 46 -10.11 -16.05 4.34
N VAL A 47 -10.74 -15.58 3.25
CA VAL A 47 -11.74 -14.52 3.30
C VAL A 47 -12.99 -15.03 4.02
N ASP A 48 -13.51 -16.21 3.65
CA ASP A 48 -14.68 -16.81 4.28
C ASP A 48 -14.41 -17.10 5.77
N HIS A 49 -13.23 -17.65 6.05
CA HIS A 49 -12.74 -17.91 7.40
C HIS A 49 -12.67 -16.64 8.28
N MET A 50 -12.25 -15.50 7.73
CA MET A 50 -12.18 -14.23 8.45
C MET A 50 -13.56 -13.60 8.66
N MET A 51 -14.53 -13.89 7.80
CA MET A 51 -15.90 -13.40 7.89
C MET A 51 -16.76 -14.24 8.84
N ASP A 52 -16.33 -15.46 9.17
CA ASP A 52 -16.96 -16.29 10.20
C ASP A 52 -16.54 -15.87 11.61
N ILE A 53 -17.48 -15.30 12.35
CA ILE A 53 -17.30 -14.83 13.73
C ILE A 53 -17.06 -15.99 14.71
N GLN A 54 -17.62 -17.18 14.44
CA GLN A 54 -17.42 -18.36 15.29
C GLN A 54 -15.99 -18.87 15.16
N MET A 55 -15.45 -18.84 13.93
CA MET A 55 -14.09 -19.28 13.67
C MET A 55 -13.04 -18.21 14.00
N THR A 56 -13.39 -16.94 13.79
CA THR A 56 -12.52 -15.77 13.94
C THR A 56 -13.11 -14.77 14.92
N ASN A 57 -13.03 -15.11 16.20
CA ASN A 57 -13.48 -14.23 17.28
C ASN A 57 -12.46 -13.11 17.58
N GLY A 58 -12.31 -12.18 16.63
CA GLY A 58 -11.41 -11.04 16.72
C GLY A 58 -10.52 -10.88 15.49
N LYS A 59 -10.21 -9.63 15.12
CA LYS A 59 -9.41 -9.30 13.93
C LYS A 59 -8.00 -9.92 14.04
N PRO A 60 -7.58 -10.79 13.10
CA PRO A 60 -6.22 -11.29 13.06
C PRO A 60 -5.21 -10.18 12.77
N GLU A 61 -3.98 -10.34 13.23
CA GLU A 61 -2.89 -9.41 12.95
C GLU A 61 -2.38 -9.57 11.51
N TYR A 62 -2.45 -8.52 10.71
CA TYR A 62 -1.81 -8.47 9.40
C TYR A 62 -1.49 -7.03 9.02
N GLU A 63 -0.47 -6.88 8.20
CA GLU A 63 -0.02 -5.56 7.76
C GLU A 63 -0.97 -5.00 6.71
N MET A 64 -1.25 -3.71 6.81
CA MET A 64 -2.09 -3.03 5.83
C MET A 64 -1.31 -2.83 4.54
N ALA A 65 -2.01 -2.88 3.40
CA ALA A 65 -1.43 -2.47 2.13
C ALA A 65 -0.93 -1.02 2.19
N SER A 66 0.01 -0.64 1.33
CA SER A 66 0.45 0.74 1.16
C SER A 66 -0.75 1.66 0.86
N ASP A 67 -0.73 2.88 1.38
CA ASP A 67 -1.71 3.92 1.05
C ASP A 67 -1.40 4.63 -0.26
N LEU A 68 -0.14 4.59 -0.71
CA LEU A 68 0.30 5.26 -1.93
C LEU A 68 -0.60 5.02 -3.16
N PRO A 69 -1.04 3.78 -3.48
CA PRO A 69 -1.87 3.54 -4.67
C PRO A 69 -3.37 3.79 -4.44
N LEU A 70 -3.81 4.22 -3.24
CA LEU A 70 -5.22 4.41 -2.94
C LEU A 70 -5.68 5.80 -3.39
N VAL A 71 -6.51 5.84 -4.44
CA VAL A 71 -7.05 7.08 -5.01
C VAL A 71 -8.57 7.10 -4.85
N LEU A 72 -9.11 8.19 -4.29
CA LEU A 72 -10.54 8.49 -4.37
C LEU A 72 -10.84 9.01 -5.77
N ALA A 73 -11.39 8.14 -6.61
CA ALA A 73 -11.63 8.44 -8.03
C ALA A 73 -12.96 9.17 -8.28
N ASP A 74 -14.04 8.74 -7.63
CA ASP A 74 -15.38 9.29 -7.86
C ASP A 74 -16.25 9.22 -6.60
N CYS A 75 -17.24 10.11 -6.53
CA CYS A 75 -18.26 10.17 -5.49
C CYS A 75 -19.65 10.22 -6.15
N ALA A 76 -20.49 9.24 -5.85
CA ALA A 76 -21.85 9.19 -6.37
C ALA A 76 -22.77 10.13 -5.57
N PHE A 77 -23.43 11.05 -6.27
CA PHE A 77 -24.45 11.94 -5.73
C PHE A 77 -25.71 11.90 -6.59
N ASP A 78 -26.88 12.01 -5.97
CA ASP A 78 -28.14 12.17 -6.71
C ASP A 78 -28.16 13.52 -7.45
N GLU A 79 -28.54 13.54 -8.73
CA GLU A 79 -28.52 14.77 -9.54
C GLU A 79 -29.34 15.93 -8.96
N LYS A 80 -30.43 15.61 -8.26
CA LYS A 80 -31.28 16.59 -7.54
C LYS A 80 -30.55 17.29 -6.39
N ASP A 81 -29.56 16.64 -5.80
CA ASP A 81 -28.80 17.15 -4.64
C ASP A 81 -27.51 17.86 -5.08
N VAL A 82 -27.14 17.74 -6.36
CA VAL A 82 -25.94 18.38 -6.92
C VAL A 82 -26.30 19.62 -7.72
N LYS A 83 -25.84 20.78 -7.25
CA LYS A 83 -25.86 22.01 -8.03
C LYS A 83 -24.51 22.23 -8.73
N TRP A 84 -24.40 21.74 -9.96
CA TRP A 84 -23.20 21.98 -10.79
C TRP A 84 -23.05 23.47 -11.14
N ILE A 85 -22.01 24.10 -10.60
CA ILE A 85 -21.64 25.47 -10.99
C ILE A 85 -20.70 25.36 -12.17
N ARG A 86 -21.23 25.58 -13.38
CA ARG A 86 -20.42 25.68 -14.59
C ARG A 86 -19.88 27.10 -14.74
N VAL A 87 -18.63 27.22 -15.16
CA VAL A 87 -18.01 28.50 -15.49
C VAL A 87 -18.74 29.11 -16.69
N ARG A 88 -19.43 30.24 -16.50
CA ARG A 88 -20.18 30.94 -17.56
C ARG A 88 -19.53 32.23 -18.03
N SER A 89 -18.45 32.67 -17.38
CA SER A 89 -17.70 33.88 -17.76
C SER A 89 -16.23 33.78 -17.37
N PRO A 90 -15.30 34.36 -18.15
CA PRO A 90 -13.91 34.50 -17.74
C PRO A 90 -13.86 35.44 -16.53
N GLY A 91 -13.57 34.88 -15.36
CA GLY A 91 -13.67 35.56 -14.07
C GLY A 91 -12.98 34.74 -12.98
N ARG A 92 -13.54 34.74 -11.75
CA ARG A 92 -12.94 34.03 -10.61
C ARG A 92 -12.76 32.52 -10.84
N ASP A 93 -13.66 31.89 -11.58
CA ASP A 93 -13.58 30.43 -11.80
C ASP A 93 -12.43 30.03 -12.73
N SER A 94 -12.13 30.85 -13.74
CA SER A 94 -10.92 30.65 -14.55
C SER A 94 -9.65 30.83 -13.71
N THR A 95 -9.66 31.68 -12.68
CA THR A 95 -8.53 31.81 -11.76
C THR A 95 -8.31 30.53 -10.96
N ASN A 96 -9.38 29.88 -10.46
CA ASN A 96 -9.27 28.61 -9.73
C ASN A 96 -8.72 27.48 -10.61
N MET A 97 -9.18 27.40 -11.87
CA MET A 97 -8.66 26.41 -12.82
C MET A 97 -7.19 26.66 -13.16
N VAL A 98 -6.79 27.93 -13.34
CA VAL A 98 -5.37 28.29 -13.56
C VAL A 98 -4.52 27.98 -12.33
N VAL A 99 -5.04 28.16 -11.11
CA VAL A 99 -4.34 27.78 -9.87
C VAL A 99 -4.17 26.27 -9.78
N LEU A 100 -5.22 25.50 -10.06
CA LEU A 100 -5.17 24.04 -10.07
C LEU A 100 -4.21 23.51 -11.13
N ASP A 101 -4.30 24.03 -12.36
CA ASP A 101 -3.36 23.74 -13.45
C ASP A 101 -1.92 24.02 -12.99
N ARG A 102 -1.64 25.21 -12.47
CA ARG A 102 -0.31 25.56 -11.95
C ARG A 102 0.19 24.59 -10.88
N ILE A 103 -0.66 24.22 -9.91
CA ILE A 103 -0.28 23.30 -8.83
C ILE A 103 0.03 21.92 -9.41
N VAL A 104 -0.86 21.39 -10.24
CA VAL A 104 -0.70 20.06 -10.85
C VAL A 104 0.51 20.02 -11.78
N SER A 105 0.68 21.02 -12.66
CA SER A 105 1.85 21.11 -13.54
C SER A 105 3.16 21.23 -12.74
N LYS A 106 3.16 22.00 -11.65
CA LYS A 106 4.33 22.10 -10.77
C LYS A 106 4.66 20.76 -10.13
N THR A 107 3.68 20.11 -9.49
CA THR A 107 3.87 18.80 -8.86
C THR A 107 4.30 17.74 -9.87
N TRP A 108 3.71 17.75 -11.07
CA TRP A 108 4.13 16.89 -12.17
C TRP A 108 5.59 17.13 -12.55
N GLY A 109 5.99 18.39 -12.73
CA GLY A 109 7.37 18.75 -13.07
C GLY A 109 8.38 18.27 -12.02
N GLU A 110 8.06 18.44 -10.73
CA GLU A 110 8.88 17.97 -9.61
C GLU A 110 9.02 16.44 -9.59
N LEU A 111 7.89 15.72 -9.65
CA LEU A 111 7.88 14.25 -9.62
C LEU A 111 8.57 13.66 -10.85
N ASN A 112 8.33 14.23 -12.04
CA ASN A 112 8.96 13.76 -13.27
C ASN A 112 10.48 13.99 -13.24
N THR A 113 10.94 15.14 -12.73
CA THR A 113 12.37 15.41 -12.54
C THR A 113 13.01 14.39 -11.59
N GLN A 114 12.35 14.11 -10.46
CA GLN A 114 12.80 13.10 -9.52
C GLN A 114 12.84 11.70 -10.15
N ALA A 115 11.82 11.32 -10.93
CA ALA A 115 11.77 10.04 -11.61
C ALA A 115 12.89 9.86 -12.64
N VAL A 116 13.16 10.90 -13.44
CA VAL A 116 14.26 10.89 -14.43
C VAL A 116 15.62 10.77 -13.74
N ILE A 117 15.87 11.57 -12.69
CA ILE A 117 17.12 11.51 -11.93
C ILE A 117 17.29 10.12 -11.30
N ALA A 118 16.26 9.59 -10.63
CA ALA A 118 16.30 8.27 -10.03
C ALA A 118 16.56 7.16 -11.06
N SER A 119 15.93 7.25 -12.23
CA SER A 119 16.11 6.29 -13.33
C SER A 119 17.54 6.32 -13.87
N ALA A 120 18.09 7.52 -14.10
CA ALA A 120 19.48 7.68 -14.53
C ALA A 120 20.47 7.13 -13.49
N LEU A 121 20.27 7.45 -12.21
CA LEU A 121 21.11 6.92 -11.12
C LEU A 121 21.02 5.40 -11.02
N LEU A 122 19.83 4.82 -11.17
CA LEU A 122 19.65 3.37 -11.18
C LEU A 122 20.38 2.71 -12.35
N GLN A 123 20.36 3.33 -13.53
CA GLN A 123 21.09 2.81 -14.69
C GLN A 123 22.60 2.86 -14.46
N THR A 124 23.13 3.99 -13.97
CA THR A 124 24.54 4.11 -13.60
C THR A 124 24.96 3.03 -12.59
N VAL A 125 24.13 2.80 -11.56
CA VAL A 125 24.40 1.76 -10.56
C VAL A 125 24.40 0.37 -11.18
N ARG A 126 23.49 0.06 -12.11
CA ARG A 126 23.45 -1.24 -12.81
C ARG A 126 24.69 -1.50 -13.67
N ASP A 127 25.23 -0.46 -14.28
CA ASP A 127 26.38 -0.53 -15.19
C ASP A 127 27.73 -0.35 -14.47
N THR A 128 27.71 -0.04 -13.17
CA THR A 128 28.93 0.12 -12.38
C THR A 128 29.60 -1.24 -12.14
N GLN A 129 30.91 -1.30 -12.42
CA GLN A 129 31.72 -2.46 -12.08
C GLN A 129 31.87 -2.60 -10.57
N ALA A 130 31.52 -3.78 -10.04
CA ALA A 130 31.61 -4.11 -8.64
C ALA A 130 32.69 -5.18 -8.42
N PRO A 131 33.59 -5.00 -7.43
CA PRO A 131 34.58 -6.01 -7.10
C PRO A 131 33.88 -7.24 -6.50
N MET A 132 34.22 -8.42 -7.00
CA MET A 132 33.77 -9.69 -6.44
C MET A 132 34.49 -9.99 -5.12
N LEU A 133 33.89 -10.81 -4.26
CA LEU A 133 34.59 -11.34 -3.08
C LEU A 133 35.83 -12.11 -3.54
N CYS A 134 37.02 -11.63 -3.18
CA CYS A 134 38.28 -12.25 -3.58
C CYS A 134 38.40 -13.66 -2.98
N GLU A 135 38.84 -14.63 -3.78
CA GLU A 135 39.27 -15.92 -3.25
C GLU A 135 40.54 -15.74 -2.41
N ARG A 136 40.65 -16.49 -1.31
CA ARG A 136 41.86 -16.46 -0.46
C ARG A 136 43.09 -16.86 -1.29
N GLY A 137 44.02 -15.93 -1.46
CA GLY A 137 45.31 -16.16 -2.12
C GLY A 137 45.41 -15.68 -3.57
N SER A 138 44.32 -15.18 -4.17
CA SER A 138 44.41 -14.45 -5.45
C SER A 138 44.72 -12.98 -5.22
N MET A 139 45.65 -12.43 -6.00
CA MET A 139 46.01 -11.01 -6.00
C MET A 139 45.22 -10.21 -7.06
N ASP A 140 44.59 -10.91 -8.00
CA ASP A 140 43.80 -10.29 -9.08
C ASP A 140 42.38 -10.02 -8.61
N ILE A 141 41.93 -8.77 -8.77
CA ILE A 141 40.56 -8.35 -8.46
C ILE A 141 39.67 -8.66 -9.66
N ASN A 142 38.71 -9.56 -9.48
CA ASN A 142 37.67 -9.84 -10.47
C ASN A 142 36.52 -8.84 -10.31
N TYR A 143 35.98 -8.36 -11.42
CA TYR A 143 34.86 -7.41 -11.47
C TYR A 143 33.68 -8.03 -12.22
N SER A 144 32.46 -7.74 -11.78
CA SER A 144 31.23 -7.98 -12.54
C SER A 144 30.32 -6.75 -12.50
N LEU A 145 29.30 -6.68 -13.36
CA LEU A 145 28.35 -5.57 -13.26
C LEU A 145 27.55 -5.73 -11.97
N TRP A 146 27.30 -4.61 -11.29
CA TRP A 146 26.51 -4.62 -10.06
C TRP A 146 25.13 -5.25 -10.24
N SER A 147 24.55 -5.15 -11.44
CA SER A 147 23.30 -5.82 -11.79
C SER A 147 23.37 -7.35 -11.65
N GLU A 148 24.48 -7.98 -12.06
CA GLU A 148 24.74 -9.41 -11.87
C GLU A 148 24.99 -9.75 -10.40
N CYS A 149 25.84 -9.00 -9.69
CA CYS A 149 26.06 -9.17 -8.24
C CYS A 149 24.75 -9.16 -7.47
N ARG A 150 23.90 -8.16 -7.76
CA ARG A 150 22.58 -8.02 -7.13
C ARG A 150 21.69 -9.20 -7.42
N LYS A 151 21.67 -9.72 -8.66
CA LYS A 151 20.89 -10.89 -9.02
C LYS A 151 21.33 -12.13 -8.23
N GLN A 152 22.64 -12.36 -8.10
CA GLN A 152 23.19 -13.46 -7.31
C GLN A 152 22.83 -13.35 -5.83
N LEU A 153 22.91 -12.15 -5.25
CA LEU A 153 22.50 -11.91 -3.86
C LEU A 153 21.00 -12.16 -3.64
N LEU A 154 20.17 -11.75 -4.61
CA LEU A 154 18.72 -11.98 -4.57
C LEU A 154 18.37 -13.47 -4.72
N GLU A 155 19.10 -14.20 -5.57
CA GLU A 155 18.96 -15.65 -5.73
C GLU A 155 19.48 -16.42 -4.52
N ALA A 156 20.50 -15.89 -3.82
CA ALA A 156 20.99 -16.44 -2.56
C ALA A 156 20.05 -16.16 -1.37
N ASP A 157 19.27 -15.09 -1.41
CA ASP A 157 18.25 -14.70 -0.42
C ASP A 157 17.00 -15.60 -0.50
N THR A 158 17.20 -16.91 -0.32
CA THR A 158 16.16 -17.95 -0.27
C THR A 158 15.55 -18.12 1.11
N GLN A 159 16.08 -17.43 2.12
CA GLN A 159 15.70 -17.63 3.53
C GLN A 159 14.64 -16.65 4.03
N THR A 160 14.28 -15.63 3.24
CA THR A 160 13.27 -14.65 3.65
C THR A 160 12.05 -14.69 2.75
N VAL A 161 10.86 -14.74 3.36
CA VAL A 161 9.61 -14.52 2.66
C VAL A 161 9.38 -13.02 2.51
N ARG A 162 9.16 -12.59 1.28
CA ARG A 162 8.83 -11.20 0.93
C ARG A 162 7.33 -11.10 0.72
N VAL A 163 6.66 -10.28 1.52
CA VAL A 163 5.24 -9.99 1.40
C VAL A 163 5.09 -8.61 0.76
N ILE A 164 4.60 -8.60 -0.48
CA ILE A 164 4.28 -7.37 -1.22
C ILE A 164 3.00 -6.75 -0.65
N LEU A 165 3.05 -5.46 -0.34
CA LEU A 165 1.94 -4.69 0.24
C LEU A 165 1.40 -3.63 -0.73
N GLY A 166 1.88 -3.61 -1.98
CA GLY A 166 1.51 -2.61 -2.99
C GLY A 166 2.31 -1.32 -2.89
N GLY A 167 2.28 -0.49 -3.94
CA GLY A 167 3.00 0.79 -3.99
C GLY A 167 4.52 0.67 -3.75
N GLY A 168 5.13 -0.45 -4.14
CA GLY A 168 6.55 -0.74 -3.89
C GLY A 168 6.91 -1.17 -2.47
N ALA A 169 5.96 -1.19 -1.53
CA ALA A 169 6.19 -1.63 -0.16
C ALA A 169 6.32 -3.15 -0.08
N ILE A 170 7.38 -3.62 0.59
CA ILE A 170 7.68 -5.03 0.81
C ILE A 170 8.03 -5.25 2.27
N LYS A 171 7.37 -6.21 2.92
CA LYS A 171 7.75 -6.70 4.24
C LYS A 171 8.56 -7.98 4.12
N GLN A 172 9.75 -7.98 4.71
CA GLN A 172 10.59 -9.16 4.82
C GLN A 172 10.33 -9.87 6.15
N ALA A 173 10.15 -11.19 6.10
CA ALA A 173 10.02 -12.04 7.27
C ALA A 173 10.81 -13.33 7.07
N LYS A 174 11.35 -13.92 8.14
CA LYS A 174 12.04 -15.23 8.06
C LYS A 174 11.08 -16.36 7.65
N LYS A 175 9.83 -16.28 8.09
CA LYS A 175 8.78 -17.24 7.80
C LYS A 175 7.45 -16.51 7.68
N TYR A 176 6.61 -16.95 6.74
CA TYR A 176 5.22 -16.52 6.69
C TYR A 176 4.37 -17.34 7.66
N THR A 177 3.65 -16.66 8.55
CA THR A 177 2.62 -17.28 9.40
C THR A 177 1.26 -17.01 8.77
N PRO A 178 0.45 -18.04 8.47
CA PRO A 178 -0.90 -17.85 7.94
C PRO A 178 -1.76 -16.95 8.82
N ILE A 179 -2.60 -16.09 8.23
CA ILE A 179 -3.44 -15.09 8.89
C ILE A 179 -4.25 -15.72 10.03
N MET A 180 -4.83 -16.90 9.80
CA MET A 180 -5.65 -17.60 10.78
C MET A 180 -4.90 -18.07 12.03
N GLN A 181 -3.58 -18.23 11.93
CA GLN A 181 -2.69 -18.69 13.00
C GLN A 181 -2.05 -17.54 13.79
N ARG A 182 -2.30 -16.28 13.40
CA ARG A 182 -1.71 -15.12 14.06
C ARG A 182 -2.49 -14.72 15.30
N ASN A 183 -1.85 -13.89 16.12
CA ASN A 183 -2.50 -13.22 17.23
C ASN A 183 -3.70 -12.43 16.74
N ARG A 184 -4.74 -12.39 17.58
CA ARG A 184 -6.01 -11.74 17.26
C ARG A 184 -6.28 -10.64 18.27
N ALA A 185 -6.96 -9.60 17.82
CA ALA A 185 -7.53 -8.61 18.71
C ALA A 185 -8.57 -9.26 19.65
N GLU A 186 -8.80 -8.64 20.80
CA GLU A 186 -9.83 -9.07 21.73
C GLU A 186 -11.22 -9.11 21.05
N PRO A 187 -12.07 -10.08 21.43
CA PRO A 187 -13.47 -10.14 21.04
C PRO A 187 -14.19 -8.80 21.23
N VAL A 188 -15.08 -8.47 20.30
CA VAL A 188 -15.77 -7.18 20.30
C VAL A 188 -16.70 -7.03 21.51
N GLU A 189 -17.25 -8.13 22.01
CA GLU A 189 -18.13 -8.19 23.18
C GLU A 189 -17.40 -7.75 24.43
N LEU A 190 -16.19 -8.29 24.67
CA LEU A 190 -15.35 -7.93 25.81
C LEU A 190 -14.91 -6.46 25.71
N ARG A 191 -14.53 -6.02 24.51
CA ARG A 191 -14.14 -4.63 24.28
C ARG A 191 -15.28 -3.65 24.54
N ASN A 192 -16.50 -4.00 24.11
CA ASN A 192 -17.70 -3.19 24.32
C ASN A 192 -18.10 -3.15 25.80
N GLN A 193 -17.99 -4.27 26.52
CA GLN A 193 -18.23 -4.33 27.97
C GLN A 193 -17.24 -3.44 28.74
N ALA A 194 -15.94 -3.57 28.47
CA ALA A 194 -14.91 -2.74 29.10
C ALA A 194 -15.12 -1.24 28.82
N TRP A 195 -15.59 -0.88 27.61
CA TRP A 195 -15.93 0.50 27.29
C TRP A 195 -17.15 1.00 28.07
N LEU A 196 -18.20 0.18 28.19
CA LEU A 196 -19.40 0.51 28.98
C LEU A 196 -19.04 0.72 30.46
N GLU A 197 -18.23 -0.17 31.04
CA GLU A 197 -17.75 -0.07 32.41
C GLU A 197 -16.99 1.25 32.63
N ARG A 198 -16.00 1.55 31.78
CA ARG A 198 -15.26 2.82 31.84
C ARG A 198 -16.18 4.04 31.70
N LYS A 199 -17.15 3.99 30.80
CA LYS A 199 -18.13 5.08 30.62
C LYS A 199 -19.00 5.28 31.86
N THR A 200 -19.46 4.19 32.48
CA THR A 200 -20.26 4.27 33.71
C THR A 200 -19.44 4.77 34.90
N ALA A 201 -18.19 4.33 35.04
CA ALA A 201 -17.27 4.82 36.06
C ALA A 201 -17.02 6.33 35.93
N ASN A 202 -16.73 6.80 34.71
CA ASN A 202 -16.55 8.24 34.44
C ASN A 202 -17.81 9.06 34.71
N LYS A 203 -19.00 8.50 34.48
CA LYS A 203 -20.26 9.18 34.78
C LYS A 203 -20.50 9.31 36.29
N ARG A 204 -20.20 8.25 37.07
CA ARG A 204 -20.29 8.27 38.54
C ARG A 204 -19.32 9.29 39.15
N ALA A 205 -18.07 9.30 38.70
CA ALA A 205 -17.07 10.24 39.19
C ALA A 205 -17.44 11.72 38.97
N ARG A 206 -18.19 12.04 37.90
CA ARG A 206 -18.65 13.41 37.61
C ARG A 206 -19.93 13.84 38.34
N THR A 207 -20.66 12.90 38.94
CA THR A 207 -21.84 13.20 39.78
C THR A 207 -21.49 13.31 41.26
N ASP A 208 -20.29 12.84 41.64
CA ASP A 208 -19.78 12.91 43.02
C ASP A 208 -18.88 14.16 43.25
N GLU A 209 -18.73 15.03 42.23
CA GLU A 209 -18.20 16.41 42.30
C GLU A 209 -19.34 17.44 42.31
#